data_AF-A0A946YSF9-F1
#
_entry.id   AF-A0A946YSF9-F1
#
_cell.length_a   1.000
_cell.length_b   1.000
_cell.length_c   1.000
_cell.angle_alpha   90.00
_cell.angle_beta   90.00
_cell.angle_gamma   90.00
#
_symmetry.space_group_name_H-M   'P 1'
#
loop_
_entity.id
_entity.type
_entity.pdbx_description
1 polymer ?
#
loop_
_entity_poly.entity_id
_entity_poly.type
_entity_poly.pdbx_seq_one_letter_code
_entity_poly.pdbx_strand_id
1 'polypeptide(L)'
;STPANIGALAAFIDQRRALVRRELDESAVRLFWESVVESEVAERVMAGHLDSAEQLFEEKLRAACEQGQCGEVYLIGAGPGDPDLLTFKALRLLQRADVVLYDRLVSDAIIAMARRDADLVYVGKARSDHSVPQPQINQMLLDYASQGKKVARLKGGDPFVFGRGGEEIAGLSAAKIPFQVVPGITAANGCACYAGIPLTHRDYAHSVRFITGHLKAEANEHDWKQLVDPAQTLVIYMGLLGLENICKQLVAHGAAPELPVALIERGTTASQQIHIGTLASIADIIANRDVHAPTLLIVGNVVQLHDSLRWC
;
A
#
# COMPACT_ATOMS: atom_id res chain seq x y z
N SER A 1 -6.74 -15.70 -37.41
CA SER A 1 -5.47 -15.41 -38.08
C SER A 1 -4.65 -14.53 -37.16
N THR A 2 -3.59 -15.06 -36.56
CA THR A 2 -2.57 -14.22 -35.89
C THR A 2 -2.02 -13.23 -36.91
N PRO A 3 -1.92 -11.92 -36.61
CA PRO A 3 -1.39 -10.94 -37.55
C PRO A 3 0.00 -11.38 -38.02
N ALA A 4 0.24 -11.33 -39.33
CA ALA A 4 1.31 -12.03 -40.01
C ALA A 4 2.75 -11.55 -39.67
N ASN A 5 2.99 -10.74 -38.63
CA ASN A 5 4.34 -10.21 -38.38
C ASN A 5 4.64 -9.79 -36.91
N ILE A 6 3.99 -10.38 -35.90
CA ILE A 6 4.33 -10.09 -34.48
C ILE A 6 5.83 -10.36 -34.18
N GLY A 7 6.44 -11.36 -34.83
CA GLY A 7 7.87 -11.64 -34.70
C GLY A 7 8.78 -10.52 -35.21
N ALA A 8 8.38 -9.80 -36.25
CA ALA A 8 9.14 -8.66 -36.78
C ALA A 8 9.12 -7.48 -35.80
N LEU A 9 7.98 -7.22 -35.16
CA LEU A 9 7.87 -6.21 -34.11
C LEU A 9 8.72 -6.55 -32.88
N ALA A 10 8.72 -7.82 -32.46
CA ALA A 10 9.56 -8.27 -31.35
C ALA A 10 11.06 -8.08 -31.64
N ALA A 11 11.53 -8.45 -32.84
CA ALA A 11 12.90 -8.25 -33.26
C ALA A 11 13.28 -6.76 -33.36
N PHE A 12 12.36 -5.93 -33.87
CA PHE A 12 12.53 -4.48 -33.94
C PHE A 12 12.74 -3.86 -32.55
N ILE A 13 11.92 -4.24 -31.57
CA ILE A 13 12.02 -3.79 -30.18
C ILE A 13 13.34 -4.26 -29.55
N ASP A 14 13.70 -5.53 -29.70
CA ASP A 14 14.88 -6.11 -29.04
C ASP A 14 16.19 -5.42 -29.46
N GLN A 15 16.34 -5.14 -30.76
CA GLN A 15 17.50 -4.42 -31.31
C GLN A 15 17.67 -3.01 -30.76
N ARG A 16 16.56 -2.35 -30.40
CA ARG A 16 16.54 -0.94 -29.96
C ARG A 16 16.44 -0.77 -28.45
N ARG A 17 16.29 -1.87 -27.71
CA ARG A 17 16.14 -1.87 -26.25
C ARG A 17 17.31 -1.21 -25.53
N ALA A 18 18.54 -1.44 -26.00
CA ALA A 18 19.74 -0.85 -25.45
C ALA A 18 19.82 0.66 -25.70
N LEU A 19 19.43 1.12 -26.89
CA LEU A 19 19.37 2.54 -27.25
C LEU A 19 18.36 3.29 -26.35
N VAL A 20 17.13 2.79 -26.27
CA VAL A 20 16.08 3.44 -25.46
C VAL A 20 16.46 3.52 -23.99
N ARG A 21 17.11 2.48 -23.44
CA ARG A 21 17.62 2.49 -22.05
C ARG A 21 18.79 3.45 -21.83
N ARG A 22 19.49 3.84 -22.89
CA ARG A 22 20.59 4.81 -22.83
C ARG A 22 20.07 6.24 -22.90
N GLU A 23 19.07 6.48 -23.74
CA GLU A 23 18.52 7.82 -24.00
C GLU A 23 17.41 8.21 -23.00
N LEU A 24 16.68 7.25 -22.44
CA LEU A 24 15.57 7.49 -21.51
C LEU A 24 15.82 6.89 -20.13
N ASP A 25 15.27 7.55 -19.10
CA ASP A 25 15.23 7.03 -17.73
C ASP A 25 14.37 5.76 -17.61
N GLU A 26 14.70 4.91 -16.63
CA GLU A 26 14.06 3.60 -16.41
C GLU A 26 12.52 3.67 -16.31
N SER A 27 11.98 4.77 -15.77
CA SER A 27 10.55 5.06 -15.66
C SER A 27 9.88 5.34 -17.01
N ALA A 28 10.56 6.06 -17.90
CA ALA A 28 10.06 6.45 -19.22
C ALA A 28 10.18 5.32 -20.24
N VAL A 29 11.16 4.41 -20.08
CA VAL A 29 11.38 3.27 -20.98
C VAL A 29 10.11 2.44 -21.16
N ARG A 30 9.37 2.14 -20.09
CA ARG A 30 8.16 1.32 -20.17
C ARG A 30 7.06 2.02 -20.98
N LEU A 31 6.73 3.26 -20.62
CA LEU A 31 5.68 4.05 -21.28
C LEU A 31 6.03 4.30 -22.75
N PHE A 32 7.31 4.55 -23.02
CA PHE A 32 7.80 4.70 -24.39
C PHE A 32 7.48 3.46 -25.23
N TRP A 33 7.83 2.26 -24.74
CA TRP A 33 7.55 1.01 -25.46
C TRP A 33 6.06 0.71 -25.61
N GLU A 34 5.23 0.96 -24.59
CA GLU A 34 3.77 0.86 -24.69
C GLU A 34 3.26 1.80 -25.81
N SER A 35 3.73 3.04 -25.84
CA SER A 35 3.36 4.00 -26.89
C SER A 35 3.84 3.60 -28.28
N VAL A 36 4.96 2.89 -28.40
CA VAL A 36 5.50 2.42 -29.69
C VAL A 36 4.61 1.31 -30.24
N VAL A 37 4.22 0.35 -29.38
CA VAL A 37 3.35 -0.78 -29.73
C VAL A 37 1.96 -0.32 -30.16
N GLU A 38 1.46 0.77 -29.57
CA GLU A 38 0.13 1.35 -29.88
C GLU A 38 0.15 2.41 -30.99
N SER A 39 1.27 2.57 -31.71
CA SER A 39 1.43 3.64 -32.71
C SER A 39 1.68 3.12 -34.12
N GLU A 40 1.68 4.06 -35.07
CA GLU A 40 1.99 3.81 -36.47
C GLU A 40 3.36 3.13 -36.67
N VAL A 41 4.30 3.27 -35.72
CA VAL A 41 5.56 2.50 -35.74
C VAL A 41 5.29 1.00 -35.81
N ALA A 42 4.42 0.47 -34.94
CA ALA A 42 4.09 -0.96 -34.91
C ALA A 42 3.39 -1.40 -36.20
N GLU A 43 2.48 -0.57 -36.73
CA GLU A 43 1.78 -0.84 -37.99
C GLU A 43 2.76 -0.92 -39.17
N ARG A 44 3.72 0.02 -39.26
CA ARG A 44 4.73 0.06 -40.33
C ARG A 44 5.70 -1.12 -40.24
N VAL A 45 6.12 -1.51 -39.03
CA VAL A 45 6.93 -2.73 -38.83
C VAL A 45 6.17 -3.98 -39.27
N MET A 46 4.91 -4.12 -38.86
CA MET A 46 4.09 -5.27 -39.24
C MET A 46 3.82 -5.33 -40.75
N ALA A 47 3.73 -4.17 -41.41
CA ALA A 47 3.60 -4.05 -42.86
C ALA A 47 4.92 -4.24 -43.63
N GLY A 48 6.07 -4.41 -42.95
CA GLY A 48 7.39 -4.58 -43.58
C GLY A 48 8.07 -3.29 -44.04
N HIS A 49 7.51 -2.12 -43.70
CA HIS A 49 8.06 -0.80 -44.05
C HIS A 49 9.07 -0.32 -43.00
N LEU A 50 10.21 -1.01 -42.88
CA LEU A 50 11.18 -0.80 -41.80
C LEU A 50 11.81 0.60 -41.79
N ASP A 51 12.16 1.17 -42.94
CA ASP A 51 12.80 2.50 -43.00
C ASP A 51 11.87 3.61 -42.48
N SER A 52 10.59 3.54 -42.88
CA SER A 52 9.56 4.48 -42.40
C SER A 52 9.26 4.26 -40.91
N ALA A 53 9.27 3.01 -40.44
CA ALA A 53 9.13 2.71 -39.01
C ALA A 53 10.30 3.27 -38.19
N GLU A 54 11.53 3.23 -38.73
CA GLU A 54 12.72 3.77 -38.07
C GLU A 54 12.62 5.28 -37.89
N GLN A 55 12.24 6.01 -38.95
CA GLN A 55 12.06 7.46 -38.88
C GLN A 55 11.02 7.86 -37.82
N LEU A 56 9.85 7.20 -37.83
CA LEU A 56 8.80 7.44 -36.84
C LEU A 56 9.25 7.06 -35.42
N PHE A 57 10.04 6.00 -35.27
CA PHE A 57 10.61 5.61 -33.99
C PHE A 57 11.60 6.64 -33.46
N GLU A 58 12.53 7.12 -34.29
CA GLU A 58 13.52 8.13 -33.93
C GLU A 58 12.86 9.47 -33.59
N GLU A 59 11.84 9.88 -34.34
CA GLU A 59 11.04 11.07 -34.04
C GLU A 59 10.34 10.93 -32.69
N LYS A 60 9.72 9.77 -32.41
CA LYS A 60 9.13 9.48 -31.11
C LYS A 60 10.15 9.48 -29.98
N LEU A 61 11.31 8.87 -30.19
CA LEU A 61 12.38 8.80 -29.18
C LEU A 61 12.91 10.21 -28.89
N ARG A 62 13.13 11.03 -29.93
CA ARG A 62 13.53 12.43 -29.79
C ARG A 62 12.48 13.24 -29.05
N ALA A 63 11.20 13.11 -29.42
CA ALA A 63 10.11 13.77 -28.71
C ALA A 63 10.03 13.35 -27.24
N ALA A 64 10.28 12.07 -26.93
CA ALA A 64 10.34 11.57 -25.56
C ALA A 64 11.52 12.14 -24.77
N CYS A 65 12.67 12.37 -25.42
CA CYS A 65 13.80 13.07 -24.82
C CYS A 65 13.51 14.57 -24.61
N GLU A 66 12.80 15.21 -25.55
CA GLU A 66 12.48 16.65 -25.53
C GLU A 66 11.35 17.03 -24.57
N GLN A 67 10.41 16.12 -24.29
CA GLN A 67 9.29 16.36 -23.36
C GLN A 67 9.73 16.50 -21.88
N GLY A 68 11.03 16.44 -21.60
CA GLY A 68 11.60 16.56 -20.26
C GLY A 68 11.42 15.27 -19.47
N GLN A 69 12.31 15.06 -18.50
CA GLN A 69 12.24 13.93 -17.57
C GLN A 69 10.92 14.03 -16.81
N CYS A 70 9.92 13.24 -17.19
CA CYS A 70 8.75 13.05 -16.35
C CYS A 70 9.20 12.25 -15.12
N GLY A 71 9.00 12.81 -13.94
CA GLY A 71 9.32 12.18 -12.68
C GLY A 71 8.52 10.91 -12.49
N GLU A 72 8.87 10.13 -11.48
CA GLU A 72 8.22 8.87 -11.19
C GLU A 72 7.78 8.83 -9.74
N VAL A 73 6.60 8.26 -9.48
CA VAL A 73 6.09 8.10 -8.11
C VAL A 73 6.20 6.66 -7.66
N TYR A 74 6.85 6.43 -6.52
CA TYR A 74 6.91 5.16 -5.82
C TYR A 74 5.90 5.16 -4.67
N LEU A 75 4.84 4.38 -4.80
CA LEU A 75 3.90 4.12 -3.72
C LEU A 75 4.40 2.94 -2.90
N ILE A 76 4.94 3.21 -1.71
CA ILE A 76 5.71 2.23 -0.94
C ILE A 76 4.99 1.89 0.37
N GLY A 77 4.73 0.61 0.58
CA GLY A 77 4.33 0.08 1.88
C GLY A 77 5.51 0.03 2.84
N ALA A 78 5.44 0.80 3.91
CA ALA A 78 6.47 0.90 4.93
C ALA A 78 6.43 -0.27 5.94
N GLY A 79 5.35 -1.06 5.95
CA GLY A 79 5.15 -2.05 7.00
C GLY A 79 4.54 -1.45 8.28
N PRO A 80 4.31 -2.28 9.31
CA PRO A 80 3.53 -1.89 10.50
C PRO A 80 4.31 -1.07 11.54
N GLY A 81 5.64 -0.97 11.43
CA GLY A 81 6.46 -0.15 12.32
C GLY A 81 7.92 -0.58 12.34
N ASP A 82 8.17 -1.88 12.49
CA ASP A 82 9.51 -2.47 12.49
C ASP A 82 10.22 -2.22 11.14
N PRO A 83 11.38 -1.53 11.14
CA PRO A 83 12.16 -1.29 9.92
C PRO A 83 12.63 -2.58 9.22
N ASP A 84 12.82 -3.68 9.95
CA ASP A 84 13.25 -4.96 9.37
C ASP A 84 12.15 -5.64 8.55
N LEU A 85 10.90 -5.17 8.67
CA LEU A 85 9.77 -5.61 7.85
C LEU A 85 9.65 -4.83 6.53
N LEU A 86 10.53 -3.84 6.29
CA LEU A 86 10.59 -3.13 5.02
C LEU A 86 11.13 -4.05 3.92
N THR A 87 10.46 -4.10 2.78
CA THR A 87 10.92 -4.96 1.68
C THR A 87 12.20 -4.40 1.04
N PHE A 88 13.06 -5.27 0.50
CA PHE A 88 14.27 -4.83 -0.21
C PHE A 88 13.97 -3.90 -1.39
N LYS A 89 12.84 -4.10 -2.09
CA LYS A 89 12.41 -3.20 -3.17
C LYS A 89 12.03 -1.82 -2.62
N ALA A 90 11.32 -1.76 -1.49
CA ALA A 90 10.95 -0.51 -0.83
C ALA A 90 12.19 0.28 -0.42
N LEU A 91 13.14 -0.36 0.27
CA LEU A 91 14.40 0.27 0.68
C LEU A 91 15.18 0.82 -0.53
N ARG A 92 15.33 0.02 -1.60
CA ARG A 92 16.04 0.44 -2.81
C ARG A 92 15.41 1.66 -3.48
N LEU A 93 14.08 1.74 -3.55
CA LEU A 93 13.39 2.89 -4.15
C LEU A 93 13.43 4.10 -3.23
N LEU A 94 13.29 3.90 -1.91
CA LEU A 94 13.40 4.96 -0.92
C LEU A 94 14.77 5.64 -0.94
N GLN A 95 15.85 4.88 -1.14
CA GLN A 95 17.22 5.41 -1.30
C GLN A 95 17.47 6.13 -2.63
N ARG A 96 16.57 5.99 -3.61
CA ARG A 96 16.66 6.66 -4.91
C ARG A 96 15.79 7.90 -5.03
N ALA A 97 14.84 8.08 -4.11
CA ALA A 97 13.87 9.16 -4.16
C ALA A 97 14.53 10.52 -3.89
N ASP A 98 14.11 11.53 -4.65
CA ASP A 98 14.46 12.93 -4.43
C ASP A 98 13.58 13.58 -3.37
N VAL A 99 12.31 13.14 -3.28
CA VAL A 99 11.33 13.64 -2.32
C VAL A 99 10.62 12.46 -1.68
N VAL A 100 10.44 12.50 -0.35
CA VAL A 100 9.73 11.47 0.41
C VAL A 100 8.52 12.09 1.09
N LEU A 101 7.32 11.73 0.63
CA LEU A 101 6.05 12.08 1.26
C LEU A 101 5.63 10.98 2.23
N TYR A 102 5.56 11.30 3.52
CA TYR A 102 5.24 10.33 4.58
C TYR A 102 4.17 10.85 5.53
N ASP A 103 3.49 9.93 6.20
CA ASP A 103 2.48 10.25 7.22
C ASP A 103 2.85 9.67 8.59
N ARG A 104 2.02 9.94 9.58
CA ARG A 104 2.23 9.58 10.99
C ARG A 104 2.44 8.09 11.24
N LEU A 105 1.98 7.21 10.36
CA LEU A 105 2.07 5.76 10.56
C LEU A 105 3.42 5.18 10.15
N VAL A 106 4.27 5.97 9.51
CA VAL A 106 5.63 5.57 9.13
C VAL A 106 6.56 5.87 10.30
N SER A 107 7.39 4.91 10.71
CA SER A 107 8.32 5.08 11.83
C SER A 107 9.53 5.93 11.44
N ASP A 108 10.06 6.70 12.40
CA ASP A 108 11.25 7.55 12.21
C ASP A 108 12.46 6.74 11.71
N ALA A 109 12.58 5.49 12.16
CA ALA A 109 13.65 4.60 11.73
C ALA A 109 13.56 4.23 10.23
N ILE A 110 12.35 4.11 9.67
CA ILE A 110 12.16 3.91 8.23
C ILE A 110 12.45 5.20 7.46
N ILE A 111 12.00 6.35 7.98
CA ILE A 111 12.26 7.66 7.37
C ILE A 111 13.77 7.92 7.29
N ALA A 112 14.53 7.54 8.32
CA ALA A 112 15.98 7.66 8.37
C ALA A 112 16.73 6.78 7.33
N MET A 113 16.07 5.80 6.72
CA MET A 113 16.64 4.99 5.63
C MET A 113 16.56 5.68 4.26
N ALA A 114 15.87 6.82 4.16
CA ALA A 114 15.83 7.63 2.96
C ALA A 114 17.23 8.12 2.54
N ARG A 115 17.32 8.51 1.27
CA ARG A 115 18.51 9.19 0.74
C ARG A 115 18.79 10.43 1.61
N ARG A 116 20.06 10.66 1.98
CA ARG A 116 20.45 11.69 2.96
C ARG A 116 20.07 13.12 2.55
N ASP A 117 20.00 13.38 1.25
CA ASP A 117 19.68 14.65 0.61
C ASP A 117 18.28 14.64 -0.04
N ALA A 118 17.41 13.69 0.35
CA ALA A 118 16.01 13.73 -0.07
C ALA A 118 15.22 14.79 0.71
N ASP A 119 14.33 15.50 0.02
CA ASP A 119 13.36 16.39 0.64
C ASP A 119 12.32 15.56 1.40
N LEU A 120 12.25 15.69 2.73
CA LEU A 120 11.27 14.98 3.56
C LEU A 120 10.03 15.85 3.78
N VAL A 121 8.86 15.36 3.33
CA VAL A 121 7.60 16.09 3.35
C VAL A 121 6.56 15.33 4.17
N TYR A 122 6.21 15.87 5.33
CA TYR A 122 5.18 15.29 6.19
C TYR A 122 3.77 15.69 5.71
N VAL A 123 2.92 14.70 5.44
CA VAL A 123 1.53 14.89 4.97
C VAL A 123 0.47 14.38 5.96
N GLY A 124 0.87 14.04 7.19
CA GLY A 124 -0.02 13.54 8.23
C GLY A 124 -0.72 14.62 9.06
N LYS A 125 -1.58 14.21 10.01
CA LYS A 125 -2.20 15.09 11.01
C LYS A 125 -1.12 15.59 11.99
N ALA A 126 -0.78 16.88 11.98
CA ALA A 126 -0.10 17.50 13.12
C ALA A 126 -1.13 17.77 14.22
N ARG A 127 -0.74 17.63 15.50
CA ARG A 127 -1.63 17.69 16.69
C ARG A 127 -2.42 19.01 16.88
N SER A 128 -2.31 19.98 15.96
CA SER A 128 -3.01 21.26 16.03
C SER A 128 -3.32 21.87 14.66
N ASP A 129 -3.15 21.14 13.55
CA ASP A 129 -3.29 21.71 12.21
C ASP A 129 -4.18 20.84 11.31
N HIS A 130 -4.91 21.53 10.42
CA HIS A 130 -5.91 20.91 9.56
C HIS A 130 -5.24 19.80 8.73
N SER A 131 -5.78 18.58 8.76
CA SER A 131 -5.20 17.47 7.99
C SER A 131 -5.10 17.87 6.51
N VAL A 132 -3.95 17.66 5.87
CA VAL A 132 -3.82 17.82 4.42
C VAL A 132 -4.88 16.95 3.77
N PRO A 133 -5.91 17.52 3.11
CA PRO A 133 -6.94 16.75 2.45
C PRO A 133 -6.31 15.85 1.39
N GLN A 134 -6.85 14.65 1.20
CA GLN A 134 -6.33 13.70 0.20
C GLN A 134 -6.10 14.32 -1.19
N PRO A 135 -6.99 15.20 -1.72
CA PRO A 135 -6.73 15.86 -3.00
C PRO A 135 -5.45 16.70 -3.03
N GLN A 136 -5.07 17.33 -1.91
CA GLN A 136 -3.82 18.09 -1.83
C GLN A 136 -2.60 17.17 -1.85
N ILE A 137 -2.66 16.03 -1.15
CA ILE A 137 -1.58 15.01 -1.23
C ILE A 137 -1.42 14.52 -2.67
N ASN A 138 -2.53 14.23 -3.35
CA ASN A 138 -2.51 13.81 -4.74
C ASN A 138 -1.90 14.89 -5.64
N GLN A 139 -2.24 16.16 -5.41
CA GLN A 139 -1.67 17.28 -6.14
C GLN A 139 -0.16 17.41 -5.91
N MET A 140 0.32 17.27 -4.68
CA MET A 140 1.76 17.31 -4.38
C MET A 140 2.54 16.21 -5.11
N LEU A 141 1.98 15.00 -5.19
CA LEU A 141 2.59 13.91 -5.95
C LEU A 141 2.73 14.27 -7.44
N LEU A 142 1.68 14.88 -8.02
CA LEU A 142 1.70 15.36 -9.40
C LEU A 142 2.73 16.47 -9.57
N ASP A 143 2.72 17.48 -8.72
CA ASP A 143 3.59 18.65 -8.83
C ASP A 143 5.07 18.27 -8.77
N TYR A 144 5.47 17.39 -7.84
CA TYR A 144 6.86 16.93 -7.76
C TYR A 144 7.24 16.03 -8.94
N ALA A 145 6.34 15.14 -9.38
CA ALA A 145 6.62 14.30 -10.54
C ALA A 145 6.72 15.13 -11.84
N SER A 146 5.89 16.15 -12.02
CA SER A 146 5.95 17.07 -13.15
C SER A 146 7.23 17.92 -13.17
N GLN A 147 7.93 18.05 -12.04
CA GLN A 147 9.26 18.66 -11.96
C GLN A 147 10.40 17.68 -12.31
N GLY A 148 10.08 16.44 -12.70
CA GLY A 148 11.07 15.41 -13.01
C GLY A 148 11.63 14.67 -11.80
N LYS A 149 11.09 14.89 -10.60
CA LYS A 149 11.58 14.27 -9.37
C LYS A 149 11.11 12.82 -9.23
N LYS A 150 11.94 11.98 -8.61
CA LYS A 150 11.56 10.66 -8.09
C LYS A 150 10.92 10.82 -6.72
N VAL A 151 9.63 10.53 -6.62
CA VAL A 151 8.84 10.81 -5.42
C VAL A 151 8.48 9.51 -4.71
N ALA A 152 8.94 9.30 -3.48
CA ALA A 152 8.50 8.19 -2.65
C ALA A 152 7.32 8.60 -1.77
N ARG A 153 6.14 8.04 -2.00
CA ARG A 153 5.00 8.10 -1.09
C ARG A 153 5.06 6.91 -0.13
N LEU A 154 5.62 7.12 1.06
CA LEU A 154 5.67 6.12 2.14
C LEU A 154 4.33 6.05 2.86
N LYS A 155 3.75 4.85 2.96
CA LYS A 155 2.47 4.59 3.64
C LYS A 155 2.66 3.51 4.68
N GLY A 156 2.13 3.73 5.89
CA GLY A 156 2.13 2.71 6.93
C GLY A 156 1.40 1.43 6.48
N GLY A 157 1.95 0.27 6.80
CA GLY A 157 1.43 -1.03 6.39
C GLY A 157 1.60 -1.29 4.88
N ASP A 158 0.49 -1.60 4.23
CA ASP A 158 0.41 -1.85 2.78
C ASP A 158 -0.38 -0.72 2.08
N PRO A 159 0.04 -0.24 0.89
CA PRO A 159 -0.63 0.87 0.21
C PRO A 159 -2.11 0.61 -0.12
N PHE A 160 -2.51 -0.64 -0.34
CA PHE A 160 -3.84 -1.01 -0.81
C PHE A 160 -4.75 -1.62 0.27
N VAL A 161 -4.22 -1.93 1.45
CA VAL A 161 -5.04 -2.37 2.59
C VAL A 161 -5.40 -1.16 3.46
N PHE A 162 -6.59 -0.59 3.23
CA PHE A 162 -7.11 0.61 3.92
C PHE A 162 -6.21 1.85 3.86
N GLY A 163 -5.20 1.87 2.99
CA GLY A 163 -4.25 2.96 2.83
C GLY A 163 -4.68 4.06 1.85
N ARG A 164 -5.79 3.90 1.12
CA ARG A 164 -6.23 4.81 0.03
C ARG A 164 -5.24 4.93 -1.14
N GLY A 165 -4.30 4.00 -1.28
CA GLY A 165 -3.33 4.02 -2.38
C GLY A 165 -3.98 3.99 -3.77
N GLY A 166 -5.16 3.38 -3.90
CA GLY A 166 -5.94 3.37 -5.15
C GLY A 166 -6.38 4.77 -5.61
N GLU A 167 -6.74 5.66 -4.68
CA GLU A 167 -7.13 7.04 -5.00
C GLU A 167 -5.92 7.87 -5.48
N GLU A 168 -4.76 7.66 -4.85
CA GLU A 168 -3.51 8.34 -5.20
C GLU A 168 -3.04 7.95 -6.61
N ILE A 169 -3.00 6.64 -6.93
CA ILE A 169 -2.57 6.17 -8.27
C ILE A 169 -3.56 6.53 -9.38
N ALA A 170 -4.86 6.64 -9.08
CA ALA A 170 -5.85 7.02 -10.08
C ALA A 170 -5.57 8.44 -10.61
N GLY A 171 -5.19 9.37 -9.73
CA GLY A 171 -4.76 10.72 -10.11
C GLY A 171 -3.49 10.71 -10.96
N LEU A 172 -2.49 9.93 -10.57
CA LEU A 172 -1.23 9.78 -11.33
C LEU A 172 -1.46 9.19 -12.72
N SER A 173 -2.28 8.15 -12.80
CA SER A 173 -2.64 7.50 -14.06
C SER A 173 -3.38 8.46 -15.00
N ALA A 174 -4.33 9.25 -14.48
CA ALA A 174 -5.06 10.23 -15.28
C ALA A 174 -4.14 11.33 -15.84
N ALA A 175 -3.12 11.72 -15.07
CA ALA A 175 -2.09 12.67 -15.48
C ALA A 175 -0.94 12.04 -16.30
N LYS A 176 -1.00 10.73 -16.58
CA LYS A 176 0.05 9.97 -17.30
C LYS A 176 1.43 10.07 -16.64
N ILE A 177 1.47 10.21 -15.32
CA ILE A 177 2.71 10.17 -14.53
C ILE A 177 3.09 8.70 -14.31
N PRO A 178 4.33 8.26 -14.64
CA PRO A 178 4.79 6.92 -14.32
C PRO A 178 4.79 6.66 -12.81
N PHE A 179 4.34 5.48 -12.41
CA PHE A 179 4.35 5.09 -11.00
C PHE A 179 4.63 3.60 -10.81
N GLN A 180 5.15 3.27 -9.63
CA GLN A 180 5.30 1.89 -9.17
C GLN A 180 4.67 1.73 -7.80
N VAL A 181 4.01 0.59 -7.58
CA VAL A 181 3.52 0.19 -6.27
C VAL A 181 4.43 -0.89 -5.71
N VAL A 182 4.87 -0.72 -4.47
CA VAL A 182 5.62 -1.71 -3.71
C VAL A 182 4.76 -2.14 -2.51
N PRO A 183 4.33 -3.41 -2.46
CA PRO A 183 3.54 -3.90 -1.34
C PRO A 183 4.37 -3.86 -0.05
N GLY A 184 3.66 -3.70 1.06
CA GLY A 184 4.24 -3.74 2.40
C GLY A 184 3.62 -4.85 3.24
N ILE A 185 4.25 -5.18 4.36
CA ILE A 185 3.63 -6.04 5.35
C ILE A 185 2.47 -5.26 5.98
N THR A 186 1.23 -5.70 5.74
CA THR A 186 0.06 -5.04 6.34
C THR A 186 0.01 -5.25 7.86
N ALA A 187 -0.62 -4.32 8.58
CA ALA A 187 -0.73 -4.38 10.04
C ALA A 187 -1.36 -5.69 10.52
N ALA A 188 -2.37 -6.23 9.82
CA ALA A 188 -2.94 -7.53 10.16
C ALA A 188 -1.88 -8.64 10.25
N ASN A 189 -1.03 -8.77 9.24
CA ASN A 189 -0.04 -9.84 9.20
C ASN A 189 1.09 -9.60 10.20
N GLY A 190 1.61 -8.37 10.27
CA GLY A 190 2.68 -8.03 11.20
C GLY A 190 2.26 -8.18 12.66
N CYS A 191 1.13 -7.60 13.05
CA CYS A 191 0.61 -7.72 14.42
C CYS A 191 0.30 -9.17 14.77
N ALA A 192 -0.31 -9.95 13.87
CA ALA A 192 -0.58 -11.37 14.09
C ALA A 192 0.69 -12.17 14.40
N CYS A 193 1.73 -12.02 13.56
CA CYS A 193 3.01 -12.70 13.76
C CYS A 193 3.66 -12.29 15.09
N TYR A 194 3.76 -10.99 15.38
CA TYR A 194 4.44 -10.47 16.57
C TYR A 194 3.62 -10.60 17.86
N ALA A 195 2.32 -10.89 17.75
CA ALA A 195 1.49 -11.22 18.89
C ALA A 195 1.39 -12.72 19.13
N GLY A 196 1.97 -13.59 18.29
CA GLY A 196 1.74 -15.03 18.40
C GLY A 196 0.27 -15.42 18.17
N ILE A 197 -0.47 -14.65 17.37
CA ILE A 197 -1.89 -14.91 17.04
C ILE A 197 -1.97 -15.15 15.54
N PRO A 198 -1.84 -16.41 15.07
CA PRO A 198 -1.91 -16.67 13.64
C PRO A 198 -3.31 -16.31 13.11
N LEU A 199 -3.39 -15.68 11.94
CA LEU A 199 -4.68 -15.28 11.38
C LEU A 199 -5.55 -16.49 10.98
N THR A 200 -4.93 -17.62 10.70
CA THR A 200 -5.62 -18.89 10.43
C THR A 200 -5.00 -20.00 11.26
N HIS A 201 -5.84 -20.97 11.61
CA HIS A 201 -5.40 -22.23 12.22
C HIS A 201 -6.42 -23.30 11.86
N ARG A 202 -5.97 -24.51 11.53
CA ARG A 202 -6.83 -25.57 11.00
C ARG A 202 -8.07 -25.84 11.86
N ASP A 203 -7.92 -25.76 13.17
CA ASP A 203 -8.99 -26.07 14.11
C ASP A 203 -9.86 -24.86 14.51
N TYR A 204 -9.47 -23.65 14.10
CA TYR A 204 -10.11 -22.41 14.58
C TYR A 204 -10.66 -21.51 13.49
N ALA A 205 -9.95 -21.33 12.38
CA ALA A 205 -10.35 -20.39 11.33
C ALA A 205 -9.90 -20.84 9.94
N HIS A 206 -10.86 -20.95 9.03
CA HIS A 206 -10.64 -21.28 7.62
C HIS A 206 -10.69 -20.05 6.70
N SER A 207 -11.12 -18.91 7.25
CA SER A 207 -11.20 -17.64 6.55
C SER A 207 -10.71 -16.50 7.45
N VAL A 208 -10.26 -15.43 6.81
CA VAL A 208 -9.85 -14.19 7.47
C VAL A 208 -10.57 -13.05 6.79
N ARG A 209 -11.17 -12.15 7.58
CA ARG A 209 -11.87 -10.98 7.06
C ARG A 209 -11.27 -9.71 7.62
N PHE A 210 -10.85 -8.82 6.72
CA PHE A 210 -10.34 -7.50 7.07
C PHE A 210 -11.45 -6.47 6.92
N ILE A 211 -11.74 -5.72 7.98
CA ILE A 211 -12.71 -4.62 7.95
C ILE A 211 -12.13 -3.36 8.60
N THR A 212 -12.75 -2.21 8.31
CA THR A 212 -12.50 -0.94 9.01
C THR A 212 -13.60 -0.74 10.04
N GLY A 213 -13.26 -0.40 11.29
CA GLY A 213 -14.21 0.00 12.32
C GLY A 213 -14.71 1.45 12.14
N HIS A 214 -14.08 2.22 11.25
CA HIS A 214 -14.55 3.55 10.85
C HIS A 214 -15.17 3.47 9.46
N LEU A 215 -16.50 3.52 9.39
CA LEU A 215 -17.24 3.72 8.16
C LEU A 215 -17.36 5.23 7.90
N LYS A 216 -17.25 5.65 6.63
CA LYS A 216 -17.63 7.03 6.25
C LYS A 216 -19.08 7.25 6.68
N ALA A 217 -19.44 8.44 7.15
CA ALA A 217 -20.77 8.78 7.67
C ALA A 217 -21.94 8.49 6.69
N GLU A 218 -21.65 8.31 5.41
CA GLU A 218 -22.61 7.99 4.33
C GLU A 218 -22.67 6.49 3.98
N ALA A 219 -21.77 5.66 4.54
CA ALA A 219 -21.76 4.23 4.30
C ALA A 219 -22.68 3.52 5.30
N ASN A 220 -23.59 2.68 4.78
CA ASN A 220 -24.42 1.76 5.56
C ASN A 220 -23.55 1.03 6.60
N GLU A 221 -24.10 0.83 7.80
CA GLU A 221 -23.50 0.01 8.85
C GLU A 221 -23.02 -1.34 8.29
N HIS A 222 -22.01 -1.94 8.92
CA HIS A 222 -21.56 -3.27 8.53
C HIS A 222 -22.74 -4.26 8.55
N ASP A 223 -22.75 -5.20 7.61
CA ASP A 223 -23.60 -6.39 7.73
C ASP A 223 -23.03 -7.29 8.83
N TRP A 224 -23.34 -6.95 10.07
CA TRP A 224 -22.86 -7.63 11.27
C TRP A 224 -23.16 -9.11 11.27
N LYS A 225 -24.27 -9.53 10.66
CA LYS A 225 -24.65 -10.95 10.55
C LYS A 225 -23.64 -11.77 9.76
N GLN A 226 -22.95 -11.17 8.79
CA GLN A 226 -21.88 -11.84 8.05
C GLN A 226 -20.53 -11.83 8.78
N LEU A 227 -20.43 -11.16 9.93
CA LEU A 227 -19.19 -10.98 10.70
C LEU A 227 -19.08 -11.87 11.93
N VAL A 228 -20.11 -12.69 12.22
CA VAL A 228 -20.19 -13.50 13.44
C VAL A 228 -19.88 -14.99 13.24
N ASP A 229 -19.38 -15.40 12.06
CA ASP A 229 -19.01 -16.79 11.81
C ASP A 229 -17.91 -17.25 12.80
N PRO A 230 -18.14 -18.27 13.64
CA PRO A 230 -17.16 -18.74 14.61
C PRO A 230 -15.92 -19.40 13.99
N ALA A 231 -15.98 -19.79 12.70
CA ALA A 231 -14.88 -20.40 11.95
C ALA A 231 -14.08 -19.38 11.10
N GLN A 232 -14.20 -18.08 11.43
CA GLN A 232 -13.41 -17.01 10.81
C GLN A 232 -12.58 -16.24 11.85
N THR A 233 -11.50 -15.63 11.37
CA THR A 233 -10.79 -14.58 12.11
C THR A 233 -11.17 -13.23 11.56
N LEU A 234 -11.78 -12.38 12.38
CA LEU A 234 -12.12 -11.01 12.02
C LEU A 234 -11.01 -10.06 12.48
N VAL A 235 -10.42 -9.32 11.55
CA VAL A 235 -9.40 -8.31 11.83
C VAL A 235 -9.95 -6.93 11.52
N ILE A 236 -9.97 -6.06 12.53
CA ILE A 236 -10.62 -4.75 12.47
C ILE A 236 -9.58 -3.65 12.62
N TYR A 237 -9.41 -2.89 11.55
CA TYR A 237 -8.58 -1.70 11.50
C TYR A 237 -9.35 -0.50 12.06
N MET A 238 -8.66 0.45 12.69
CA MET A 238 -9.27 1.70 13.17
C MET A 238 -10.48 1.48 14.12
N GLY A 239 -10.48 0.36 14.85
CA GLY A 239 -11.60 -0.04 15.70
C GLY A 239 -11.59 0.53 17.12
N LEU A 240 -10.51 1.18 17.57
CA LEU A 240 -10.35 1.59 18.98
C LEU A 240 -11.48 2.48 19.50
N LEU A 241 -11.80 3.57 18.79
CA LEU A 241 -12.85 4.52 19.20
C LEU A 241 -14.25 3.88 19.19
N GLY A 242 -14.47 2.88 18.33
CA GLY A 242 -15.74 2.18 18.18
C GLY A 242 -15.81 0.83 18.87
N LEU A 243 -14.80 0.46 19.68
CA LEU A 243 -14.64 -0.90 20.20
C LEU A 243 -15.89 -1.41 20.92
N GLU A 244 -16.42 -0.62 21.85
CA GLU A 244 -17.60 -1.00 22.63
C GLU A 244 -18.81 -1.27 21.74
N ASN A 245 -19.06 -0.41 20.74
CA ASN A 245 -20.15 -0.59 19.80
C ASN A 245 -19.93 -1.81 18.90
N ILE A 246 -18.70 -2.02 18.40
CA ILE A 246 -18.34 -3.20 17.59
C ILE A 246 -18.64 -4.49 18.38
N CYS A 247 -18.19 -4.57 19.64
CA CYS A 247 -18.44 -5.72 20.49
C CYS A 247 -19.95 -5.95 20.71
N LYS A 248 -20.70 -4.89 21.04
CA LYS A 248 -22.16 -4.95 21.21
C LYS A 248 -22.86 -5.45 19.94
N GLN A 249 -22.47 -4.95 18.77
CA GLN A 249 -23.09 -5.33 17.50
C GLN A 249 -22.79 -6.78 17.13
N LEU A 250 -21.56 -7.26 17.31
CA LEU A 250 -21.21 -8.66 17.06
C LEU A 250 -22.02 -9.60 17.96
N VAL A 251 -22.12 -9.29 19.26
CA VAL A 251 -22.93 -10.09 20.20
C VAL A 251 -24.41 -10.05 19.84
N ALA A 252 -24.96 -8.87 19.55
CA ALA A 252 -26.36 -8.70 19.16
C ALA A 252 -26.72 -9.48 17.88
N HIS A 253 -25.75 -9.74 17.01
CA HIS A 253 -25.95 -10.49 15.76
C HIS A 253 -25.56 -11.96 15.82
N GLY A 254 -25.21 -12.47 17.01
CA GLY A 254 -25.06 -13.92 17.26
C GLY A 254 -23.65 -14.40 17.56
N ALA A 255 -22.64 -13.52 17.70
CA ALA A 255 -21.35 -13.94 18.22
C ALA A 255 -21.45 -14.25 19.73
N ALA A 256 -20.74 -15.29 20.18
CA ALA A 256 -20.67 -15.62 21.60
C ALA A 256 -19.96 -14.48 22.37
N PRO A 257 -20.51 -13.99 23.50
CA PRO A 257 -19.86 -12.97 24.34
C PRO A 257 -18.45 -13.38 24.82
N GLU A 258 -18.20 -14.68 24.93
CA GLU A 258 -16.93 -15.28 25.33
C GLU A 258 -15.93 -15.40 24.18
N LEU A 259 -16.32 -15.04 22.94
CA LEU A 259 -15.43 -15.11 21.79
C LEU A 259 -14.17 -14.27 22.05
N PRO A 260 -12.97 -14.88 21.95
CA PRO A 260 -11.73 -14.18 22.29
C PRO A 260 -11.44 -12.99 21.38
N VAL A 261 -10.87 -11.95 21.99
CA VAL A 261 -10.46 -10.70 21.33
C VAL A 261 -9.06 -10.31 21.80
N ALA A 262 -8.21 -9.95 20.85
CA ALA A 262 -6.96 -9.26 21.12
C ALA A 262 -7.00 -7.85 20.53
N LEU A 263 -6.63 -6.85 21.33
CA LEU A 263 -6.30 -5.52 20.86
C LEU A 263 -4.79 -5.35 20.93
N ILE A 264 -4.18 -5.13 19.77
CA ILE A 264 -2.73 -4.98 19.60
C ILE A 264 -2.44 -3.52 19.31
N GLU A 265 -1.71 -2.87 20.21
CA GLU A 265 -1.26 -1.49 20.12
C GLU A 265 0.18 -1.44 19.60
N ARG A 266 0.47 -0.52 18.66
CA ARG A 266 1.80 -0.27 18.10
C ARG A 266 2.54 -1.57 17.72
N GLY A 267 1.83 -2.47 17.05
CA GLY A 267 2.34 -3.81 16.71
C GLY A 267 3.66 -3.77 15.97
N THR A 268 4.50 -4.79 16.19
CA THR A 268 5.88 -4.94 15.69
C THR A 268 6.91 -3.96 16.26
N THR A 269 6.49 -2.89 16.94
CA THR A 269 7.45 -1.96 17.56
C THR A 269 7.91 -2.47 18.92
N ALA A 270 9.03 -1.94 19.41
CA ALA A 270 9.48 -2.19 20.79
C ALA A 270 8.49 -1.72 21.87
N SER A 271 7.51 -0.90 21.50
CA SER A 271 6.46 -0.39 22.39
C SER A 271 5.12 -1.12 22.21
N GLN A 272 5.13 -2.29 21.56
CA GLN A 272 3.96 -3.13 21.36
C GLN A 272 3.31 -3.47 22.70
N GLN A 273 1.99 -3.36 22.76
CA GLN A 273 1.18 -3.81 23.89
C GLN A 273 0.03 -4.67 23.36
N ILE A 274 -0.28 -5.75 24.08
CA ILE A 274 -1.34 -6.68 23.70
C ILE A 274 -2.32 -6.77 24.87
N HIS A 275 -3.59 -6.52 24.57
CA HIS A 275 -4.68 -6.63 25.53
C HIS A 275 -5.59 -7.77 25.08
N ILE A 276 -5.75 -8.78 25.92
CA ILE A 276 -6.59 -9.95 25.62
C ILE A 276 -7.80 -9.95 26.52
N GLY A 277 -8.94 -10.26 25.94
CA GLY A 277 -10.19 -10.47 26.62
C GLY A 277 -11.17 -11.21 25.72
N THR A 278 -12.45 -10.96 25.93
CA THR A 278 -13.55 -11.48 25.13
C THR A 278 -14.38 -10.33 24.58
N LEU A 279 -15.32 -10.60 23.68
CA LEU A 279 -16.27 -9.58 23.23
C LEU A 279 -17.00 -8.90 24.41
N ALA A 280 -17.27 -9.64 25.48
CA ALA A 280 -17.92 -9.11 26.68
C ALA A 280 -17.00 -8.25 27.58
N SER A 281 -15.67 -8.43 27.53
CA SER A 281 -14.76 -7.88 28.55
C SER A 281 -13.69 -6.93 28.01
N ILE A 282 -13.37 -7.00 26.72
CA ILE A 282 -12.23 -6.26 26.16
C ILE A 282 -12.36 -4.73 26.30
N ALA A 283 -13.59 -4.20 26.19
CA ALA A 283 -13.85 -2.77 26.37
C ALA A 283 -13.52 -2.32 27.80
N ASP A 284 -13.96 -3.07 28.81
CA ASP A 284 -13.68 -2.77 30.22
C ASP A 284 -12.20 -2.92 30.56
N ILE A 285 -11.53 -3.93 29.98
CA ILE A 285 -10.10 -4.17 30.17
C ILE A 285 -9.25 -2.97 29.73
N ILE A 286 -9.66 -2.27 28.67
CA ILE A 286 -8.95 -1.11 28.15
C ILE A 286 -9.49 0.23 28.67
N ALA A 287 -10.69 0.29 29.23
CA ALA A 287 -11.33 1.54 29.67
C ALA A 287 -10.50 2.33 30.69
N ASN A 288 -9.76 1.62 31.54
CA ASN A 288 -8.87 2.21 32.55
C ASN A 288 -7.40 2.24 32.12
N ARG A 289 -7.11 2.01 30.83
CA ARG A 289 -5.75 1.99 30.28
C ARG A 289 -5.58 3.10 29.27
N ASP A 290 -4.37 3.63 29.20
CA ASP A 290 -4.01 4.66 28.24
C ASP A 290 -3.55 4.02 26.91
N VAL A 291 -4.53 3.53 26.14
CA VAL A 291 -4.30 2.84 24.85
C VAL A 291 -4.29 3.85 23.71
N HIS A 292 -3.23 3.84 22.91
CA HIS A 292 -3.01 4.80 21.83
C HIS A 292 -3.00 4.15 20.45
N ALA A 293 -3.55 4.86 19.47
CA ALA A 293 -3.42 4.48 18.07
C ALA A 293 -1.96 4.62 17.56
N PRO A 294 -1.49 3.74 16.65
CA PRO A 294 -2.28 2.75 15.91
C PRO A 294 -2.56 1.46 16.70
N THR A 295 -3.78 0.94 16.55
CA THR A 295 -4.22 -0.33 17.11
C THR A 295 -4.85 -1.21 16.05
N LEU A 296 -4.84 -2.51 16.30
CA LEU A 296 -5.53 -3.52 15.50
C LEU A 296 -6.31 -4.45 16.43
N LEU A 297 -7.56 -4.73 16.11
CA LEU A 297 -8.33 -5.74 16.82
C LEU A 297 -8.34 -7.04 16.02
N ILE A 298 -8.13 -8.16 16.70
CA ILE A 298 -8.31 -9.51 16.16
C ILE A 298 -9.36 -10.20 17.02
N VAL A 299 -10.45 -10.65 16.40
CA VAL A 299 -11.56 -11.36 17.03
C VAL A 299 -11.63 -12.77 16.44
N GLY A 300 -11.62 -13.79 17.29
CA GLY A 300 -11.72 -15.18 16.87
C GLY A 300 -10.96 -16.14 17.77
N ASN A 301 -11.23 -17.43 17.61
CA ASN A 301 -10.65 -18.47 18.46
C ASN A 301 -9.13 -18.60 18.34
N VAL A 302 -8.52 -18.11 17.24
CA VAL A 302 -7.06 -18.05 17.07
C VAL A 302 -6.34 -17.24 18.16
N VAL A 303 -7.03 -16.30 18.83
CA VAL A 303 -6.45 -15.50 19.92
C VAL A 303 -6.05 -16.38 21.12
N GLN A 304 -6.71 -17.54 21.30
CA GLN A 304 -6.36 -18.50 22.36
C GLN A 304 -4.92 -19.04 22.23
N LEU A 305 -4.33 -18.95 21.03
CA LEU A 305 -2.97 -19.42 20.77
C LEU A 305 -1.90 -18.42 21.23
N HIS A 306 -2.26 -17.20 21.62
CA HIS A 306 -1.31 -16.17 22.04
C HIS A 306 -0.31 -16.68 23.09
N ASP A 307 -0.80 -17.28 24.18
CA ASP A 307 0.05 -17.67 25.31
C ASP A 307 1.06 -18.78 24.95
N SER A 308 0.70 -19.65 24.00
CA SER A 308 1.55 -20.77 23.58
C SER A 308 2.50 -20.43 22.42
N LEU A 309 2.15 -19.42 21.61
CA LEU A 309 2.91 -19.04 20.42
C LEU A 309 3.64 -17.69 20.53
N ARG A 310 3.47 -16.94 21.63
CA ARG A 310 4.22 -15.71 21.87
C ARG A 310 5.73 -16.01 21.88
N TRP A 311 6.48 -15.27 21.08
CA TRP A 311 7.92 -15.46 20.90
C TRP A 311 8.72 -14.18 21.15
N CYS A 312 8.05 -13.03 21.28
CA CYS A 312 8.61 -11.73 21.60
C CYS A 312 7.80 -11.02 22.69
#